data_AF-A0A357NCD0-F1
#
_entry.id   AF-A0A357NCD0-F1
#
_cell.length_a   1.000
_cell.length_b   1.000
_cell.length_c   1.000
_cell.angle_alpha   90.00
_cell.angle_beta   90.00
_cell.angle_gamma   90.00
#
_symmetry.space_group_name_H-M   'P 1'
#
loop_
_entity.id
_entity.type
_entity.pdbx_description
1 polymer ?
#
loop_
_entity_poly.entity_id
_entity_poly.type
_entity_poly.pdbx_seq_one_letter_code
_entity_poly.pdbx_strand_id
1 'polypeptide(L)'
;VDPRVGETAGALVYNIDDLEQVVDTNIKERAQEAVKAQAIIEEEIAAFKEKMRYLSCRPIITSLMEKAELMRQRELKKAYTKMPDLNTEERRWIERMSKRIVRKVLRDPVLKIQEYAGTESERNYTEAVRKLFKLEQ
;
A
#
# COMPACT_ATOMS: atom_id res chain seq x y z
N VAL A 1 -43.48 -41.37 -7.10
CA VAL A 1 -43.08 -42.56 -7.89
C VAL A 1 -43.15 -43.76 -6.96
N ASP A 2 -43.72 -44.89 -7.39
CA ASP A 2 -43.75 -46.10 -6.55
C ASP A 2 -42.31 -46.61 -6.36
N PRO A 3 -41.82 -46.82 -5.12
CA PRO A 3 -40.45 -47.23 -4.85
C PRO A 3 -40.06 -48.57 -5.51
N ARG A 4 -41.04 -49.41 -5.86
CA ARG A 4 -40.82 -50.70 -6.55
C ARG A 4 -40.29 -50.56 -7.98
N VAL A 5 -40.29 -49.35 -8.54
CA VAL A 5 -39.72 -49.07 -9.87
C VAL A 5 -38.18 -49.19 -9.86
N GLY A 6 -37.52 -49.05 -8.70
CA GLY A 6 -36.06 -49.20 -8.56
C GLY A 6 -35.54 -50.64 -8.63
N GLU A 7 -36.41 -51.64 -8.58
CA GLU A 7 -36.05 -53.07 -8.71
C GLU A 7 -35.89 -53.50 -10.19
N THR A 8 -36.22 -52.62 -11.14
CA THR A 8 -36.08 -52.88 -12.57
C THR A 8 -34.65 -52.59 -13.03
N ALA A 9 -34.01 -53.54 -13.69
CA ALA A 9 -32.65 -53.38 -14.21
C ALA A 9 -32.55 -52.15 -15.14
N GLY A 10 -31.83 -51.12 -14.68
CA GLY A 10 -31.61 -49.86 -15.39
C GLY A 10 -32.36 -48.64 -14.85
N ALA A 11 -33.19 -48.78 -13.81
CA ALA A 11 -33.93 -47.66 -13.21
C ALA A 11 -33.32 -47.21 -11.86
N LEU A 12 -32.92 -45.94 -11.77
CA LEU A 12 -32.59 -45.28 -10.50
C LEU A 12 -33.77 -44.45 -10.03
N VAL A 13 -34.28 -44.73 -8.83
CA VAL A 13 -35.36 -43.97 -8.19
C VAL A 13 -34.74 -43.11 -7.10
N TYR A 14 -34.81 -41.80 -7.25
CA TYR A 14 -34.45 -40.82 -6.21
C TYR A 14 -35.73 -40.31 -5.54
N ASN A 15 -35.75 -40.27 -4.22
CA ASN A 15 -36.86 -39.75 -3.41
C ASN A 15 -36.53 -38.33 -2.84
N ILE A 16 -37.45 -37.77 -2.07
CA ILE A 16 -37.27 -36.43 -1.45
C ILE A 16 -36.13 -36.43 -0.42
N ASP A 17 -35.93 -37.54 0.30
CA ASP A 17 -34.85 -37.67 1.29
C ASP A 17 -33.46 -37.70 0.62
N ASP A 18 -33.35 -38.29 -0.58
CA ASP A 18 -32.13 -38.28 -1.39
C ASP A 18 -31.77 -36.86 -1.88
N LEU A 19 -32.79 -36.00 -2.08
CA LEU A 19 -32.60 -34.59 -2.44
C LEU A 19 -32.19 -33.75 -1.23
N GLU A 20 -32.67 -34.05 -0.02
CA GLU A 20 -32.23 -33.36 1.21
C GLU A 20 -30.73 -33.52 1.45
N GLN A 21 -30.18 -34.73 1.21
CA GLN A 21 -28.75 -34.98 1.37
C GLN A 21 -27.88 -34.16 0.38
N VAL A 22 -28.36 -33.97 -0.85
CA VAL A 22 -27.70 -33.13 -1.87
C VAL A 22 -27.83 -31.63 -1.53
N VAL A 23 -28.96 -31.21 -0.97
CA VAL A 23 -29.18 -29.83 -0.51
C VAL A 23 -28.28 -29.49 0.68
N ASP A 24 -28.18 -30.37 1.67
CA ASP A 24 -27.29 -30.21 2.83
C ASP A 24 -25.81 -30.16 2.43
N THR A 25 -25.43 -30.99 1.44
CA THR A 25 -24.08 -30.97 0.86
C THR A 25 -23.83 -29.64 0.14
N ASN A 26 -24.77 -29.16 -0.67
CA ASN A 26 -24.68 -27.86 -1.33
C ASN A 26 -24.63 -26.69 -0.35
N ILE A 27 -25.37 -26.72 0.77
CA ILE A 27 -25.33 -25.67 1.79
C ILE A 27 -23.96 -25.65 2.47
N LYS A 28 -23.38 -26.82 2.80
CA LYS A 28 -22.02 -26.92 3.35
C LYS A 28 -20.95 -26.45 2.37
N GLU A 29 -21.07 -26.80 1.10
CA GLU A 29 -20.17 -26.34 0.03
C GLU A 29 -20.28 -24.82 -0.15
N ARG A 30 -21.48 -24.26 -0.19
CA ARG A 30 -21.71 -22.81 -0.26
C ARG A 30 -21.15 -22.08 0.97
N ALA A 31 -21.28 -22.66 2.17
CA ALA A 31 -20.71 -22.08 3.38
C ALA A 31 -19.17 -22.08 3.35
N GLN A 32 -18.55 -23.17 2.86
CA GLN A 32 -17.11 -23.23 2.67
C GLN A 32 -16.62 -22.22 1.61
N GLU A 33 -17.37 -22.06 0.52
CA GLU A 33 -17.03 -21.09 -0.53
C GLU A 33 -17.19 -19.65 -0.04
N ALA A 34 -18.20 -19.37 0.79
CA ALA A 34 -18.36 -18.07 1.44
C ALA A 34 -17.19 -17.72 2.36
N VAL A 35 -16.65 -18.70 3.11
CA VAL A 35 -15.44 -18.48 3.94
C VAL A 35 -14.22 -18.15 3.08
N LYS A 36 -14.03 -18.82 1.94
CA LYS A 36 -12.95 -18.49 1.00
C LYS A 36 -13.12 -17.10 0.41
N ALA A 37 -14.34 -16.74 0.01
CA ALA A 37 -14.65 -15.41 -0.51
C ALA A 37 -14.38 -14.31 0.54
N GLN A 38 -14.72 -14.56 1.80
CA GLN A 38 -14.46 -13.63 2.90
C GLN A 38 -12.95 -13.39 3.10
N ALA A 39 -12.12 -14.44 3.03
CA ALA A 39 -10.66 -14.30 3.12
C ALA A 39 -10.08 -13.42 1.98
N ILE A 40 -10.56 -13.62 0.75
CA ILE A 40 -10.16 -12.79 -0.41
C ILE A 40 -10.56 -11.33 -0.19
N ILE A 41 -11.78 -11.08 0.30
CA ILE A 41 -12.26 -9.73 0.60
C ILE A 41 -11.40 -9.06 1.67
N GLU A 42 -11.03 -9.78 2.73
CA GLU A 42 -10.17 -9.26 3.80
C GLU A 42 -8.77 -8.89 3.31
N GLU A 43 -8.19 -9.70 2.43
CA GLU A 43 -6.92 -9.42 1.77
C GLU A 43 -7.00 -8.14 0.91
N GLU A 44 -8.03 -8.03 0.07
CA GLU A 44 -8.25 -6.86 -0.78
C GLU A 44 -8.51 -5.58 0.04
N ILE A 45 -9.26 -5.69 1.14
CA ILE A 45 -9.47 -4.57 2.07
C ILE A 45 -8.14 -4.14 2.71
N ALA A 46 -7.27 -5.08 3.08
CA ALA A 46 -5.95 -4.76 3.63
C ALA A 46 -5.07 -4.05 2.59
N ALA A 47 -5.02 -4.55 1.36
CA ALA A 47 -4.30 -3.93 0.25
C ALA A 47 -4.84 -2.54 -0.09
N PHE A 48 -6.17 -2.36 -0.07
CA PHE A 48 -6.82 -1.09 -0.29
C PHE A 48 -6.48 -0.07 0.82
N LYS A 49 -6.49 -0.50 2.09
CA LYS A 49 -6.09 0.34 3.23
C LYS A 49 -4.62 0.79 3.12
N GLU A 50 -3.70 -0.11 2.79
CA GLU A 50 -2.29 0.20 2.49
C GLU A 50 -2.17 1.27 1.39
N LYS A 51 -2.90 1.08 0.28
CA LYS A 51 -2.92 2.04 -0.83
C LYS A 51 -3.47 3.41 -0.41
N MET A 52 -4.53 3.44 0.40
CA MET A 52 -5.10 4.68 0.91
C MET A 52 -4.15 5.43 1.85
N ARG A 53 -3.43 4.71 2.73
CA ARG A 53 -2.37 5.27 3.58
C ARG A 53 -1.27 5.92 2.76
N TYR A 54 -0.83 5.25 1.70
CA TYR A 54 0.17 5.82 0.80
C TYR A 54 -0.32 7.12 0.15
N LEU A 55 -1.57 7.16 -0.32
CA LEU A 55 -2.15 8.34 -0.95
C LEU A 55 -2.33 9.53 0.00
N SER A 56 -2.68 9.29 1.27
CA SER A 56 -2.89 10.36 2.25
C SER A 56 -1.59 11.10 2.60
N CYS A 57 -0.48 10.36 2.69
CA CYS A 57 0.82 10.91 3.08
C CYS A 57 1.67 11.42 1.91
N ARG A 58 1.28 11.10 0.66
CA ARG A 58 2.02 11.50 -0.55
C ARG A 58 2.25 13.01 -0.70
N PRO A 59 1.26 13.90 -0.44
CA PRO A 59 1.45 15.35 -0.58
C PRO A 59 2.56 15.87 0.35
N ILE A 60 2.54 15.50 1.63
CA ILE A 60 3.53 15.97 2.60
C ILE A 60 4.94 15.44 2.29
N ILE A 61 5.07 14.18 1.87
CA ILE A 61 6.35 13.61 1.44
C ILE A 61 6.90 14.39 0.24
N THR A 62 6.04 14.73 -0.71
CA THR A 62 6.42 15.48 -1.91
C THR A 62 6.92 16.88 -1.54
N SER A 63 6.15 17.63 -0.74
CA SER A 63 6.56 18.97 -0.28
C SER A 63 7.88 18.94 0.50
N LEU A 64 8.12 17.91 1.31
CA LEU A 64 9.38 17.74 2.05
C LEU A 64 10.56 17.48 1.10
N MET A 65 10.39 16.58 0.13
CA MET A 65 11.42 16.25 -0.85
C MET A 65 11.77 17.45 -1.74
N GLU A 66 10.76 18.18 -2.21
CA GLU A 66 10.94 19.38 -3.02
C GLU A 66 11.71 20.46 -2.26
N LYS A 67 11.33 20.72 -0.99
CA LYS A 67 12.02 21.68 -0.15
C LYS A 67 13.49 21.32 0.06
N ALA A 68 13.79 20.05 0.32
CA ALA A 68 15.15 19.57 0.49
C ALA A 68 15.97 19.71 -0.81
N GLU A 69 15.36 19.41 -1.96
CA GLU A 69 16.00 19.56 -3.26
C GLU A 69 16.29 21.04 -3.59
N LEU A 70 15.35 21.95 -3.32
CA LEU A 70 15.57 23.39 -3.48
C LEU A 70 16.72 23.88 -2.61
N MET A 71 16.79 23.43 -1.35
CA MET A 71 17.91 23.76 -0.46
C MET A 71 19.23 23.24 -1.01
N ARG A 72 19.27 21.98 -1.46
CA ARG A 72 20.46 21.36 -2.07
C ARG A 72 20.95 22.14 -3.28
N GLN A 73 20.05 22.51 -4.19
CA GLN A 73 20.38 23.26 -5.41
C GLN A 73 20.92 24.66 -5.09
N ARG A 74 20.35 25.35 -4.10
CA ARG A 74 20.86 26.66 -3.64
C ARG A 74 22.29 26.56 -3.11
N GLU A 75 22.59 25.54 -2.30
CA GLU A 75 23.94 25.36 -1.77
C GLU A 75 24.93 24.92 -2.85
N LEU A 76 24.54 24.08 -3.80
CA LEU A 76 25.38 23.77 -4.95
C LEU A 76 25.70 25.01 -5.79
N LYS A 77 24.72 25.86 -6.06
CA LYS A 77 24.93 27.12 -6.80
C LYS A 77 25.98 27.98 -6.09
N LYS A 78 25.86 28.16 -4.77
CA LYS A 78 26.84 28.89 -3.96
C LYS A 78 28.24 28.25 -4.01
N ALA A 79 28.33 26.93 -3.92
CA ALA A 79 29.59 26.20 -3.99
C ALA A 79 30.28 26.43 -5.34
N TYR A 80 29.54 26.32 -6.45
CA TYR A 80 30.08 26.53 -7.80
C TYR A 80 30.50 27.98 -8.05
N THR A 81 29.82 28.96 -7.46
CA THR A 81 30.28 30.36 -7.52
C THR A 81 31.62 30.57 -6.81
N LYS A 82 31.88 29.84 -5.72
CA LYS A 82 33.14 29.93 -4.95
C LYS A 82 34.27 29.08 -5.52
N MET A 83 33.97 28.13 -6.39
CA MET A 83 34.92 27.18 -6.97
C MET A 83 34.76 27.17 -8.50
N PRO A 84 35.10 28.27 -9.20
CA PRO A 84 34.87 28.41 -10.63
C PRO A 84 35.66 27.38 -11.46
N ASP A 85 36.84 26.98 -10.97
CA ASP A 85 37.79 26.11 -11.67
C ASP A 85 37.44 24.61 -11.64
N LEU A 86 36.32 24.23 -10.99
CA LEU A 86 35.87 22.83 -10.94
C LEU A 86 35.59 22.28 -12.33
N ASN A 87 36.20 21.15 -12.65
CA ASN A 87 35.94 20.42 -13.88
C ASN A 87 34.60 19.67 -13.84
N THR A 88 34.18 19.12 -14.98
CA THR A 88 32.89 18.44 -15.13
C THR A 88 32.74 17.20 -14.24
N GLU A 89 33.82 16.44 -14.04
CA GLU A 89 33.77 15.23 -13.21
C GLU A 89 33.65 15.56 -11.72
N GLU A 90 34.37 16.57 -11.25
CA GLU A 90 34.30 17.07 -9.88
C GLU A 90 32.90 17.60 -9.55
N ARG A 91 32.31 18.41 -10.45
CA ARG A 91 30.92 18.88 -10.32
C ARG A 91 29.95 17.71 -10.22
N ARG A 92 30.07 16.70 -11.09
CA ARG A 92 29.24 15.47 -11.02
C ARG A 92 29.41 14.72 -9.70
N TRP A 93 30.63 14.68 -9.16
CA TRP A 93 30.89 14.00 -7.89
C TRP A 93 30.22 14.74 -6.71
N ILE A 94 30.34 16.07 -6.67
CA ILE A 94 29.68 16.93 -5.69
C ILE A 94 28.14 16.82 -5.78
N GLU A 95 27.58 16.79 -6.98
CA GLU A 95 26.14 16.53 -7.17
C GLU A 95 25.71 15.18 -6.62
N ARG A 96 26.44 14.10 -6.94
CA ARG A 96 26.13 12.77 -6.43
C ARG A 96 26.26 12.69 -4.92
N MET A 97 27.27 13.32 -4.34
CA MET A 97 27.47 13.40 -2.89
C MET A 97 26.30 14.12 -2.23
N SER A 98 25.95 15.33 -2.69
CA SER A 98 24.84 16.11 -2.12
C SER A 98 23.49 15.38 -2.23
N LYS A 99 23.20 14.73 -3.38
CA LYS A 99 22.01 13.89 -3.54
C LYS A 99 21.99 12.72 -2.57
N ARG A 100 23.13 12.06 -2.33
CA ARG A 100 23.24 10.96 -1.35
C ARG A 100 22.98 11.45 0.08
N ILE A 101 23.51 12.61 0.45
CA ILE A 101 23.26 13.20 1.79
C ILE A 101 21.77 13.48 1.96
N VAL A 102 21.13 14.17 1.02
CA VAL A 102 19.69 14.46 1.09
C VAL A 102 18.86 13.19 1.19
N ARG A 103 19.15 12.17 0.36
CA ARG A 103 18.44 10.88 0.43
C ARG A 103 18.60 10.20 1.79
N LYS A 104 19.81 10.22 2.38
CA LYS A 104 20.06 9.63 3.71
C LYS A 104 19.28 10.36 4.80
N VAL A 105 19.28 11.69 4.78
CA VAL A 105 18.54 12.52 5.76
C VAL A 105 17.03 12.32 5.64
N LEU A 106 16.50 12.18 4.42
CA LEU A 106 15.06 12.03 4.20
C LEU A 106 14.53 10.62 4.41
N ARG A 107 15.40 9.60 4.48
CA ARG A 107 14.96 8.20 4.62
C ARG A 107 14.07 8.00 5.84
N ASP A 108 14.56 8.35 7.03
CA ASP A 108 13.85 8.06 8.28
C ASP A 108 12.58 8.93 8.46
N PRO A 109 12.59 10.24 8.14
CA PRO A 109 11.39 11.06 8.14
C PRO A 109 10.29 10.52 7.21
N VAL A 110 10.65 10.11 5.98
CA VAL A 110 9.68 9.54 5.02
C VAL A 110 9.09 8.24 5.56
N LEU A 111 9.94 7.35 6.08
CA LEU A 111 9.47 6.10 6.68
C LEU A 111 8.52 6.34 7.85
N LYS A 112 8.84 7.29 8.75
CA LYS A 112 7.94 7.60 9.86
C LYS A 112 6.64 8.25 9.42
N ILE A 113 6.64 9.11 8.40
CA ILE A 113 5.40 9.64 7.83
C ILE A 113 4.50 8.50 7.33
N GLN A 114 5.07 7.51 6.64
CA GLN A 114 4.34 6.34 6.15
C GLN A 114 3.83 5.44 7.28
N GLU A 115 4.61 5.27 8.35
CA GLU A 115 4.24 4.50 9.53
C GLU A 115 2.99 5.06 10.21
N TYR A 116 2.91 6.38 10.37
CA TYR A 116 1.75 7.05 10.97
C TYR A 116 0.55 7.22 10.03
N ALA A 117 0.72 7.03 8.71
CA ALA A 117 -0.39 7.14 7.76
C ALA A 117 -1.51 6.14 8.10
N GLY A 118 -2.78 6.56 8.05
CA GLY A 118 -3.96 5.77 8.41
C GLY A 118 -4.07 5.37 9.88
N THR A 119 -3.23 5.91 10.76
CA THR A 119 -3.37 5.78 12.22
C THR A 119 -4.12 6.97 12.79
N GLU A 120 -4.66 6.84 14.01
CA GLU A 120 -5.27 7.97 14.73
C GLU A 120 -4.30 9.15 14.94
N SER A 121 -3.00 8.87 14.95
CA SER A 121 -1.93 9.86 15.13
C SER A 121 -1.46 10.53 13.82
N GLU A 122 -1.97 10.12 12.65
CA GLU A 122 -1.55 10.64 11.34
C GLU A 122 -1.60 12.17 11.30
N ARG A 123 -2.72 12.76 11.73
CA ARG A 123 -2.94 14.20 11.68
C ARG A 123 -1.92 14.97 12.52
N ASN A 124 -1.71 14.53 13.76
CA ASN A 124 -0.79 15.17 14.69
C ASN A 124 0.66 15.09 14.18
N TYR A 125 1.06 13.91 13.68
CA TYR A 125 2.40 13.71 13.14
C TYR A 125 2.64 14.51 11.86
N THR A 126 1.68 14.49 10.93
CA THR A 126 1.72 15.26 9.67
C THR A 126 1.82 16.76 9.95
N GLU A 127 1.07 17.27 10.94
CA GLU A 127 1.13 18.67 11.34
C GLU A 127 2.47 19.04 11.99
N ALA A 128 3.03 18.16 12.83
CA ALA A 128 4.35 18.36 13.40
C ALA A 128 5.43 18.45 12.32
N VAL A 129 5.43 17.54 11.34
CA VAL A 129 6.36 17.57 10.19
C VAL A 129 6.19 18.86 9.38
N ARG A 130 4.94 19.27 9.09
CA ARG A 130 4.66 20.54 8.39
C ARG A 130 5.25 21.74 9.13
N LYS A 131 5.10 21.81 10.45
CA LYS A 131 5.62 22.91 11.28
C LYS A 131 7.15 22.89 11.35
N LEU A 132 7.75 21.73 11.62
CA LEU A 132 9.21 21.56 11.72
C LEU A 132 9.92 21.96 10.43
N PHE A 133 9.38 21.56 9.29
CA PHE A 133 9.97 21.83 7.99
C PHE A 133 9.38 23.04 7.27
N LYS A 134 8.41 23.75 7.85
CA LYS A 134 7.67 24.87 7.22
C LYS A 134 7.22 24.51 5.79
N LEU A 135 6.49 23.41 5.63
CA LEU A 135 6.02 22.93 4.33
C LEU A 135 4.75 23.69 3.93
N GLU A 136 4.66 24.14 2.66
CA GLU A 136 3.46 24.75 2.11
C GLU A 136 2.43 23.67 1.71
N GLN A 137 1.16 24.10 1.55
CA GLN A 137 -0.01 23.23 1.32
C GLN A 137 0.11 22.39 0.06
#